data_AF-A0A1Q6X5H0-F1
#
_entry.id   AF-A0A1Q6X5H0-F1
#
_cell.length_a   1.000
_cell.length_b   1.000
_cell.length_c   1.000
_cell.angle_alpha   90.00
_cell.angle_beta   90.00
_cell.angle_gamma   90.00
#
_symmetry.space_group_name_H-M   'P 1'
#
loop_
_entity.id
_entity.type
_entity.pdbx_description
1 polymer ?
#
loop_
_entity_poly.entity_id
_entity_poly.type
_entity_poly.pdbx_seq_one_letter_code
_entity_poly.pdbx_strand_id
1 'polypeptide(L)'
;MMSSVAVRQILLLLVLVPNVSAQEWRFYGGDPGGTRSSPLKQINRQNVKNLKRAWTYHMGEVDRGGNETDRHHIAPFESTPIVIDGMLYFSTPSNRVIALDAETGREIWQFDPQAGRTGPRQFFQHRGVTYWQSKTGGEGRILYGTFDGRLIALDARSGKPCPEFGKNGTVDLRAGVADAYPGAEYSVTSPPAVYHDLVITGAAVPEYPSKGPSGDVRAFDVRSGKLVWTFHTIPRQGEMGHESWEEDAWKERTGVNVWSMMSVDTKRGLIFLPIGSASYDFYGADRKGLDLFSNCLVALDAATGKLIWYYQMVHHDIWDYDMPAQPALITVRRNGRDVPAVAQLTKMGFVFVLDRLTGKPLFPVEERPVPKSDVPGEAAWPTQPFPVKPPPLVRQSFCEGDISTVTPESNRYCAQLFHSLESDEMYTP
;
A
#
# COMPACT_ATOMS: atom_id res chain seq x y z
N MET A 1 -86.64 -0.48 -11.25
CA MET A 1 -85.72 0.55 -10.72
C MET A 1 -84.47 -0.15 -10.21
N MET A 2 -83.35 0.12 -10.87
CA MET A 2 -82.02 -0.40 -10.58
C MET A 2 -81.50 0.16 -9.25
N SER A 3 -80.75 -0.63 -8.48
CA SER A 3 -79.81 -0.10 -7.50
C SER A 3 -78.53 -0.93 -7.59
N SER A 4 -77.47 -0.32 -8.14
CA SER A 4 -76.17 -0.96 -8.34
C SER A 4 -75.28 -0.71 -7.13
N VAL A 5 -74.75 -1.78 -6.55
CA VAL A 5 -73.68 -1.74 -5.55
C VAL A 5 -72.37 -1.47 -6.28
N ALA A 6 -71.70 -0.37 -5.93
CA ALA A 6 -70.38 -0.03 -6.45
C ALA A 6 -69.29 -0.82 -5.70
N VAL A 7 -68.58 -1.70 -6.41
CA VAL A 7 -67.36 -2.35 -5.92
C VAL A 7 -66.18 -1.43 -6.25
N ARG A 8 -65.55 -0.84 -5.23
CA ARG A 8 -64.25 -0.16 -5.37
C ARG A 8 -63.15 -1.22 -5.42
N GLN A 9 -62.57 -1.44 -6.59
CA GLN A 9 -61.28 -2.13 -6.71
C GLN A 9 -60.17 -1.19 -6.21
N ILE A 10 -59.47 -1.61 -5.16
CA ILE A 10 -58.21 -1.01 -4.74
C ILE A 10 -57.10 -1.67 -5.58
N LEU A 11 -56.55 -0.92 -6.52
CA LEU A 11 -55.35 -1.31 -7.25
C LEU A 11 -54.14 -1.04 -6.34
N LEU A 12 -53.52 -2.08 -5.78
CA LEU A 12 -52.21 -1.97 -5.15
C LEU A 12 -51.15 -1.85 -6.25
N LEU A 13 -50.66 -0.63 -6.48
CA LEU A 13 -49.43 -0.42 -7.25
C LEU A 13 -48.25 -0.89 -6.38
N LEU A 14 -47.73 -2.08 -6.67
CA LEU A 14 -46.40 -2.49 -6.27
C LEU A 14 -45.40 -1.56 -6.97
N VAL A 15 -44.96 -0.52 -6.26
CA VAL A 15 -43.79 0.25 -6.65
C VAL A 15 -42.60 -0.67 -6.44
N LEU A 16 -42.13 -1.29 -7.54
CA LEU A 16 -40.80 -1.85 -7.62
C LEU A 16 -39.83 -0.68 -7.45
N VAL A 17 -39.44 -0.42 -6.20
CA VAL A 17 -38.28 0.42 -5.91
C VAL A 17 -37.10 -0.35 -6.50
N PRO A 18 -36.43 0.16 -7.54
CA PRO A 18 -35.20 -0.48 -7.99
C PRO A 18 -34.28 -0.51 -6.77
N ASN A 19 -33.79 -1.69 -6.40
CA ASN A 19 -32.63 -1.82 -5.54
C ASN A 19 -31.48 -1.13 -6.28
N VAL A 20 -31.37 0.18 -6.10
CA VAL A 20 -30.13 0.89 -6.35
C VAL A 20 -29.19 0.31 -5.31
N SER A 21 -28.47 -0.75 -5.68
CA SER A 21 -27.34 -1.22 -4.89
C SER A 21 -26.46 0.00 -4.69
N ALA A 22 -26.34 0.45 -3.43
CA ALA A 22 -25.47 1.56 -3.10
C ALA A 22 -24.06 1.20 -3.59
N GLN A 23 -23.40 2.14 -4.26
CA GLN A 23 -22.05 1.91 -4.77
C GLN A 23 -21.12 1.60 -3.59
N GLU A 24 -20.54 0.40 -3.60
CA GLU A 24 -19.58 -0.05 -2.59
C GLU A 24 -18.18 0.52 -2.82
N TRP A 25 -17.36 0.52 -1.75
CA TRP A 25 -15.93 0.80 -1.79
C TRP A 25 -15.18 -0.42 -1.27
N ARG A 26 -15.09 -1.48 -2.08
CA ARG A 26 -14.65 -2.81 -1.62
C ARG A 26 -13.13 -2.94 -1.42
N PHE A 27 -12.36 -2.02 -1.98
CA PHE A 27 -10.90 -2.07 -2.03
C PHE A 27 -10.32 -0.78 -1.45
N TYR A 28 -9.09 -0.82 -0.93
CA TYR A 28 -8.38 0.36 -0.43
C TYR A 28 -8.44 1.54 -1.43
N GLY A 29 -8.17 1.27 -2.71
CA GLY A 29 -8.19 2.25 -3.78
C GLY A 29 -9.51 2.37 -4.55
N GLY A 30 -10.62 1.90 -4.00
CA GLY A 30 -11.95 1.88 -4.62
C GLY A 30 -12.17 0.69 -5.56
N ASP A 31 -11.16 0.32 -6.32
CA ASP A 31 -11.10 -0.86 -7.19
C ASP A 31 -9.75 -1.60 -7.06
N PRO A 32 -9.61 -2.83 -7.57
CA PRO A 32 -8.36 -3.60 -7.47
C PRO A 32 -7.14 -2.91 -8.09
N GLY A 33 -7.36 -1.99 -9.04
CA GLY A 33 -6.34 -1.24 -9.73
C GLY A 33 -6.00 0.11 -9.11
N GLY A 34 -6.62 0.49 -7.99
CA GLY A 34 -6.20 1.66 -7.23
C GLY A 34 -6.54 3.01 -7.86
N THR A 35 -7.63 3.14 -8.63
CA THR A 35 -7.94 4.41 -9.32
C THR A 35 -8.39 5.53 -8.38
N ARG A 36 -8.84 5.19 -7.16
CA ARG A 36 -9.38 6.11 -6.14
C ARG A 36 -10.49 7.01 -6.68
N SER A 37 -11.26 6.50 -7.65
CA SER A 37 -12.34 7.23 -8.31
C SER A 37 -13.69 6.65 -7.95
N SER A 38 -14.70 7.51 -7.80
CA SER A 38 -16.09 7.11 -7.62
C SER A 38 -16.94 7.62 -8.78
N PRO A 39 -17.84 6.80 -9.35
CA PRO A 39 -18.75 7.24 -10.39
C PRO A 39 -19.90 8.10 -9.86
N LEU A 40 -20.06 8.23 -8.54
CA LEU A 40 -21.14 8.97 -7.90
C LEU A 40 -21.02 10.48 -8.17
N LYS A 41 -22.16 11.12 -8.46
CA LYS A 41 -22.23 12.56 -8.83
C LYS A 41 -23.19 13.37 -7.98
N GLN A 42 -23.78 12.76 -6.94
CA GLN A 42 -24.72 13.43 -6.04
C GLN A 42 -24.07 14.66 -5.40
N ILE A 43 -22.83 14.52 -4.90
CA ILE A 43 -22.01 15.64 -4.44
C ILE A 43 -21.15 16.12 -5.61
N ASN A 44 -21.18 17.42 -5.88
CA ASN A 44 -20.49 18.04 -7.01
C ASN A 44 -20.13 19.50 -6.71
N ARG A 45 -19.47 20.17 -7.67
CA ARG A 45 -18.97 21.54 -7.51
C ARG A 45 -20.06 22.56 -7.17
N GLN A 46 -21.32 22.30 -7.53
CA GLN A 46 -22.44 23.20 -7.31
C GLN A 46 -23.01 23.09 -5.88
N ASN A 47 -22.95 21.91 -5.28
CA ASN A 47 -23.62 21.63 -4.00
C ASN A 47 -22.69 21.21 -2.84
N VAL A 48 -21.39 21.00 -3.08
CA VAL A 48 -20.42 20.58 -2.04
C VAL A 48 -20.37 21.54 -0.84
N LYS A 49 -20.66 22.83 -1.07
CA LYS A 49 -20.77 23.84 -0.01
C LYS A 49 -21.88 23.56 1.02
N ASN A 50 -22.84 22.70 0.68
CA ASN A 50 -23.95 22.32 1.55
C ASN A 50 -23.67 21.04 2.34
N LEU A 51 -22.47 20.46 2.21
CA LEU A 51 -22.11 19.22 2.89
C LEU A 51 -22.15 19.42 4.41
N LYS A 52 -22.75 18.46 5.11
CA LYS A 52 -22.82 18.44 6.58
C LYS A 52 -22.29 17.12 7.08
N ARG A 53 -21.70 17.14 8.27
CA ARG A 53 -21.29 15.91 8.97
C ARG A 53 -22.52 15.05 9.24
N ALA A 54 -22.52 13.81 8.76
CA ALA A 54 -23.57 12.85 9.02
C ALA A 54 -23.45 12.26 10.44
N TRP A 55 -22.26 11.76 10.79
CA TRP A 55 -21.93 11.21 12.10
C TRP A 55 -20.43 11.31 12.38
N THR A 56 -20.04 11.03 13.63
CA THR A 56 -18.64 10.88 14.07
C THR A 56 -18.53 9.58 14.85
N TYR A 57 -17.47 8.81 14.61
CA TYR A 57 -17.11 7.64 15.43
C TYR A 57 -15.76 7.89 16.11
N HIS A 58 -15.69 7.63 17.42
CA HIS A 58 -14.47 7.78 18.22
C HIS A 58 -13.90 6.39 18.51
N MET A 59 -12.73 6.07 17.92
CA MET A 59 -12.13 4.74 18.06
C MET A 59 -11.68 4.42 19.50
N GLY A 60 -11.38 5.42 20.32
CA GLY A 60 -10.91 5.21 21.70
C GLY A 60 -9.47 4.70 21.79
N GLU A 61 -8.61 4.98 20.80
CA GLU A 61 -7.17 4.62 20.85
C GLU A 61 -6.43 5.42 21.94
N VAL A 62 -6.78 6.70 22.11
CA VAL A 62 -6.20 7.61 23.13
C VAL A 62 -6.43 7.11 24.54
N ASP A 63 -7.61 6.56 24.82
CA ASP A 63 -7.97 6.05 26.14
C ASP A 63 -7.31 4.68 26.43
N ARG A 64 -6.72 4.05 25.41
CA ARG A 64 -6.04 2.75 25.50
C ARG A 64 -4.52 2.86 25.59
N GLY A 65 -3.94 4.04 25.33
CA GLY A 65 -2.54 4.34 25.61
C GLY A 65 -2.36 4.51 27.12
N GLY A 66 -1.74 3.55 27.78
CA GLY A 66 -1.89 3.27 29.21
C GLY A 66 -1.29 4.27 30.19
N ASN A 67 -0.89 5.48 29.79
CA ASN A 67 -0.54 6.62 30.65
C ASN A 67 -0.50 7.93 29.81
N GLU A 68 -0.56 9.11 30.43
CA GLU A 68 -0.54 10.40 29.71
C GLU A 68 0.71 10.60 28.81
N THR A 69 1.83 9.93 29.14
CA THR A 69 3.04 9.89 28.31
C THR A 69 2.92 9.02 27.05
N ASP A 70 1.95 8.09 26.98
CA ASP A 70 1.67 7.25 25.81
C ASP A 70 0.78 7.95 24.76
N ARG A 71 0.09 9.04 25.13
CA ARG A 71 -0.78 9.77 24.18
C ARG A 71 0.01 10.39 23.02
N HIS A 72 1.29 10.70 23.24
CA HIS A 72 2.21 11.20 22.22
C HIS A 72 2.77 10.08 21.31
N HIS A 73 2.49 8.81 21.63
CA HIS A 73 2.94 7.63 20.88
C HIS A 73 1.83 6.98 20.04
N ILE A 74 0.64 7.58 19.94
CA ILE A 74 -0.40 7.07 19.04
C ILE A 74 -0.06 7.50 17.62
N ALA A 75 0.26 6.50 16.80
CA ALA A 75 0.55 6.74 15.39
C ALA A 75 -0.66 7.36 14.65
N PRO A 76 -0.41 8.16 13.60
CA PRO A 76 -1.46 8.71 12.75
C PRO A 76 -2.41 7.65 12.19
N PHE A 77 -3.68 8.03 12.04
CA PHE A 77 -4.69 7.19 11.39
C PHE A 77 -4.54 7.27 9.86
N GLU A 78 -4.03 6.20 9.25
CA GLU A 78 -3.81 6.12 7.79
C GLU A 78 -4.83 5.24 7.06
N SER A 79 -5.75 4.60 7.80
CA SER A 79 -6.67 3.62 7.25
C SER A 79 -7.65 4.26 6.27
N THR A 80 -7.78 3.67 5.07
CA THR A 80 -8.91 3.94 4.18
C THR A 80 -10.00 2.92 4.44
N PRO A 81 -11.18 3.32 4.96
CA PRO A 81 -12.27 2.39 5.20
C PRO A 81 -12.79 1.75 3.90
N ILE A 82 -13.22 0.50 3.99
CA ILE A 82 -13.93 -0.20 2.91
C ILE A 82 -15.40 -0.37 3.30
N VAL A 83 -16.30 -0.34 2.32
CA VAL A 83 -17.76 -0.49 2.51
C VAL A 83 -18.28 -1.64 1.67
N ILE A 84 -18.85 -2.65 2.33
CA ILE A 84 -19.45 -3.84 1.71
C ILE A 84 -20.79 -4.13 2.40
N ASP A 85 -21.85 -4.31 1.62
CA ASP A 85 -23.19 -4.67 2.10
C ASP A 85 -23.70 -3.77 3.25
N GLY A 86 -23.41 -2.46 3.17
CA GLY A 86 -23.79 -1.47 4.19
C GLY A 86 -22.92 -1.46 5.45
N MET A 87 -21.90 -2.30 5.53
CA MET A 87 -20.93 -2.34 6.61
C MET A 87 -19.65 -1.60 6.22
N LEU A 88 -19.19 -0.70 7.07
CA LEU A 88 -17.94 0.04 6.93
C LEU A 88 -16.87 -0.60 7.83
N TYR A 89 -15.74 -1.01 7.25
CA TYR A 89 -14.63 -1.67 7.95
C TYR A 89 -13.37 -0.83 7.89
N PHE A 90 -12.64 -0.73 9.00
CA PHE A 90 -11.32 -0.10 9.03
C PHE A 90 -10.46 -0.66 10.17
N SER A 91 -9.15 -0.57 9.98
CA SER A 91 -8.16 -0.87 11.02
C SER A 91 -7.79 0.38 11.83
N THR A 92 -7.29 0.19 13.04
CA THR A 92 -6.77 1.27 13.89
C THR A 92 -5.25 1.17 14.11
N PRO A 93 -4.60 2.20 14.68
CA PRO A 93 -3.16 2.17 14.99
C PRO A 93 -2.72 1.02 15.92
N SER A 94 -3.60 0.49 16.76
CA SER A 94 -3.31 -0.71 17.56
C SER A 94 -3.71 -2.03 16.87
N ASN A 95 -3.89 -2.00 15.55
CA ASN A 95 -4.32 -3.11 14.71
C ASN A 95 -5.69 -3.72 15.06
N ARG A 96 -6.55 -2.98 15.78
CA ARG A 96 -7.95 -3.40 15.89
C ARG A 96 -8.63 -3.28 14.54
N VAL A 97 -9.63 -4.12 14.30
CA VAL A 97 -10.55 -3.97 13.18
C VAL A 97 -11.92 -3.65 13.74
N ILE A 98 -12.53 -2.60 13.20
CA ILE A 98 -13.84 -2.12 13.63
C ILE A 98 -14.78 -2.17 12.42
N ALA A 99 -15.98 -2.68 12.65
CA ALA A 99 -17.07 -2.68 11.68
C ALA A 99 -18.23 -1.83 12.20
N LEU A 100 -18.65 -0.88 11.38
CA LEU A 100 -19.77 0.02 11.66
C LEU A 100 -20.88 -0.19 10.64
N ASP A 101 -22.12 0.05 11.05
CA ASP A 101 -23.18 0.37 10.13
C ASP A 101 -22.83 1.67 9.39
N ALA A 102 -22.68 1.63 8.07
CA ALA A 102 -22.12 2.73 7.29
C ALA A 102 -23.03 3.98 7.27
N GLU A 103 -24.34 3.79 7.43
CA GLU A 103 -25.32 4.88 7.40
C GLU A 103 -25.37 5.62 8.74
N THR A 104 -25.32 4.87 9.85
CA THR A 104 -25.53 5.42 11.20
C THR A 104 -24.25 5.64 11.99
N GLY A 105 -23.13 5.02 11.59
CA GLY A 105 -21.88 5.04 12.35
C GLY A 105 -21.90 4.18 13.62
N ARG A 106 -22.95 3.37 13.82
CA ARG A 106 -23.08 2.48 14.99
C ARG A 106 -22.12 1.29 14.86
N GLU A 107 -21.34 1.04 15.90
CA GLU A 107 -20.48 -0.15 15.97
C GLU A 107 -21.31 -1.44 15.96
N ILE A 108 -20.93 -2.37 15.08
CA ILE A 108 -21.52 -3.70 14.98
C ILE A 108 -20.62 -4.73 15.65
N TRP A 109 -19.33 -4.68 15.34
CA TRP A 109 -18.33 -5.51 16.01
C TRP A 109 -16.96 -4.84 16.00
N GLN A 110 -16.10 -5.25 16.93
CA GLN A 110 -14.68 -4.95 16.91
C GLN A 110 -13.88 -6.23 17.20
N PHE A 111 -12.69 -6.31 16.64
CA PHE A 111 -11.71 -7.34 16.93
C PHE A 111 -10.40 -6.68 17.38
N ASP A 112 -9.82 -7.19 18.46
CA ASP A 112 -8.54 -6.72 18.99
C ASP A 112 -7.51 -7.86 18.96
N PRO A 113 -6.50 -7.80 18.08
CA PRO A 113 -5.50 -8.85 17.99
C PRO A 113 -4.54 -8.85 19.18
N GLN A 114 -4.60 -7.84 20.07
CA GLN A 114 -3.61 -7.59 21.12
C GLN A 114 -2.20 -7.57 20.52
N ALA A 115 -2.04 -6.83 19.42
CA ALA A 115 -0.75 -6.73 18.74
C ALA A 115 0.29 -6.09 19.67
N GLY A 116 1.50 -6.65 19.65
CA GLY A 116 2.55 -6.32 20.61
C GLY A 116 3.48 -7.50 20.77
N ARG A 117 4.72 -7.38 20.30
CA ARG A 117 5.74 -8.42 20.48
C ARG A 117 6.09 -8.48 21.97
N THR A 118 5.48 -9.39 22.71
CA THR A 118 5.69 -9.68 24.14
C THR A 118 6.03 -8.41 24.97
N GLY A 119 5.02 -7.63 25.34
CA GLY A 119 5.24 -6.36 26.01
C GLY A 119 3.99 -5.50 26.09
N PRO A 120 4.11 -4.21 26.44
CA PRO A 120 2.99 -3.28 26.40
C PRO A 120 2.47 -3.13 24.95
N ARG A 121 1.18 -2.81 24.84
CA ARG A 121 0.50 -2.55 23.57
C ARG A 121 1.25 -1.46 22.81
N GLN A 122 1.47 -1.66 21.51
CA GLN A 122 2.09 -0.67 20.64
C GLN A 122 1.06 -0.06 19.67
N PHE A 123 1.35 1.16 19.22
CA PHE A 123 0.53 1.89 18.26
C PHE A 123 1.41 2.27 17.07
N PHE A 124 1.04 1.79 15.89
CA PHE A 124 1.78 1.98 14.64
C PHE A 124 0.81 2.34 13.52
N GLN A 125 1.30 2.99 12.46
CA GLN A 125 0.47 3.33 11.30
C GLN A 125 -0.08 2.03 10.67
N HIS A 126 -1.36 2.04 10.30
CA HIS A 126 -1.98 0.91 9.63
C HIS A 126 -3.03 1.39 8.62
N ARG A 127 -2.93 0.90 7.37
CA ARG A 127 -3.56 1.52 6.18
C ARG A 127 -4.89 0.92 5.77
N GLY A 128 -5.31 -0.15 6.41
CA GLY A 128 -6.66 -0.69 6.25
C GLY A 128 -6.72 -2.19 6.25
N VAL A 129 -7.84 -2.70 5.77
CA VAL A 129 -8.12 -4.14 5.64
C VAL A 129 -8.51 -4.45 4.20
N THR A 130 -8.48 -5.71 3.82
CA THR A 130 -9.00 -6.19 2.52
C THR A 130 -10.20 -7.10 2.75
N TYR A 131 -11.10 -7.13 1.77
CA TYR A 131 -12.26 -8.01 1.78
C TYR A 131 -12.13 -9.09 0.72
N TRP A 132 -12.45 -10.32 1.10
CA TRP A 132 -12.58 -11.45 0.21
C TRP A 132 -13.96 -12.08 0.33
N GLN A 133 -14.48 -12.61 -0.77
CA GLN A 133 -15.75 -13.33 -0.80
C GLN A 133 -15.64 -14.57 -1.67
N SER A 134 -16.24 -15.68 -1.22
CA SER A 134 -16.34 -16.89 -2.03
C SER A 134 -17.12 -16.61 -3.32
N LYS A 135 -16.69 -17.24 -4.43
CA LYS A 135 -17.40 -17.17 -5.72
C LYS A 135 -18.86 -17.62 -5.65
N THR A 136 -19.17 -18.55 -4.75
CA THR A 136 -20.53 -19.06 -4.53
C THR A 136 -21.35 -18.17 -3.59
N GLY A 137 -20.79 -17.09 -3.07
CA GLY A 137 -21.38 -16.29 -2.00
C GLY A 137 -21.38 -17.02 -0.65
N GLY A 138 -22.03 -16.42 0.35
CA GLY A 138 -22.24 -17.01 1.67
C GLY A 138 -21.05 -16.94 2.64
N GLU A 139 -19.82 -16.85 2.12
CA GLU A 139 -18.61 -16.68 2.92
C GLU A 139 -17.92 -15.37 2.53
N GLY A 140 -17.68 -14.51 3.53
CA GLY A 140 -16.95 -13.26 3.36
C GLY A 140 -15.95 -13.08 4.50
N ARG A 141 -14.73 -12.65 4.17
CA ARG A 141 -13.63 -12.49 5.12
C ARG A 141 -13.06 -11.08 5.05
N ILE A 142 -12.72 -10.54 6.20
CA ILE A 142 -11.83 -9.39 6.34
C ILE A 142 -10.44 -9.92 6.64
N LEU A 143 -9.46 -9.55 5.82
CA LEU A 143 -8.07 -9.95 6.01
C LEU A 143 -7.18 -8.72 6.21
N TYR A 144 -6.20 -8.84 7.10
CA TYR A 144 -5.25 -7.77 7.38
C TYR A 144 -4.00 -8.30 8.06
N GLY A 145 -2.93 -7.52 7.97
CA GLY A 145 -1.68 -7.77 8.67
C GLY A 145 -1.63 -7.10 10.04
N THR A 146 -0.64 -7.45 10.85
CA THR A 146 -0.33 -6.74 12.09
C THR A 146 1.13 -6.32 12.11
N PHE A 147 1.45 -5.33 12.93
CA PHE A 147 2.84 -4.88 13.09
C PHE A 147 3.74 -5.94 13.77
N ASP A 148 3.15 -6.92 14.45
CA ASP A 148 3.87 -8.05 15.04
C ASP A 148 4.03 -9.25 14.08
N GLY A 149 3.65 -9.09 12.80
CA GLY A 149 3.92 -10.07 11.75
C GLY A 149 2.89 -11.21 11.69
N ARG A 150 1.63 -10.94 12.01
CA ARG A 150 0.52 -11.87 11.79
C ARG A 150 -0.30 -11.47 10.58
N LEU A 151 -0.75 -12.46 9.80
CA LEU A 151 -1.83 -12.29 8.84
C LEU A 151 -3.08 -12.92 9.45
N ILE A 152 -4.16 -12.13 9.58
CA ILE A 152 -5.38 -12.54 10.28
C ILE A 152 -6.55 -12.55 9.29
N ALA A 153 -7.41 -13.56 9.41
CA ALA A 153 -8.67 -13.65 8.69
C ALA A 153 -9.86 -13.66 9.68
N LEU A 154 -10.78 -12.72 9.50
CA LEU A 154 -12.00 -12.57 10.30
C LEU A 154 -13.24 -12.81 9.43
N ASP A 155 -14.26 -13.44 9.97
CA ASP A 155 -15.58 -13.49 9.34
C ASP A 155 -16.14 -12.05 9.24
N ALA A 156 -16.50 -11.63 8.02
CA ALA A 156 -16.85 -10.24 7.76
C ALA A 156 -18.12 -9.77 8.48
N ARG A 157 -19.01 -10.70 8.86
CA ARG A 157 -20.28 -10.37 9.52
C ARG A 157 -20.14 -10.28 11.03
N SER A 158 -19.33 -11.15 11.64
CA SER A 158 -19.24 -11.30 13.09
C SER A 158 -17.93 -10.80 13.70
N GLY A 159 -16.90 -10.57 12.89
CA GLY A 159 -15.56 -10.19 13.37
C GLY A 159 -14.80 -11.31 14.07
N LYS A 160 -15.33 -12.54 14.07
CA LYS A 160 -14.67 -13.69 14.71
C LYS A 160 -13.54 -14.22 13.81
N PRO A 161 -12.39 -14.62 14.37
CA PRO A 161 -11.34 -15.29 13.60
C PRO A 161 -11.87 -16.53 12.86
N CYS A 162 -11.49 -16.69 11.60
CA CYS A 162 -11.84 -17.86 10.79
C CYS A 162 -10.97 -19.04 11.23
N PRO A 163 -11.49 -20.05 11.95
CA PRO A 163 -10.66 -21.07 12.61
C PRO A 163 -9.76 -21.85 11.64
N GLU A 164 -10.23 -22.05 10.41
CA GLU A 164 -9.52 -22.81 9.38
C GLU A 164 -8.35 -22.06 8.73
N PHE A 165 -8.21 -20.76 8.99
CA PHE A 165 -7.11 -19.98 8.45
C PHE A 165 -5.88 -20.05 9.36
N GLY A 166 -4.82 -20.71 8.89
CA GLY A 166 -3.60 -20.91 9.66
C GLY A 166 -3.87 -21.61 10.99
N LYS A 167 -3.43 -21.00 12.09
CA LYS A 167 -3.70 -21.44 13.45
C LYS A 167 -4.76 -20.54 14.07
N ASN A 168 -6.02 -21.00 14.10
CA ASN A 168 -7.15 -20.32 14.71
C ASN A 168 -7.40 -18.90 14.14
N GLY A 169 -7.35 -18.75 12.81
CA GLY A 169 -7.56 -17.46 12.14
C GLY A 169 -6.32 -16.62 11.91
N THR A 170 -5.13 -17.17 12.15
CA THR A 170 -3.85 -16.45 12.10
C THR A 170 -2.76 -17.26 11.40
N VAL A 171 -2.03 -16.64 10.50
CA VAL A 171 -0.73 -17.11 9.99
C VAL A 171 0.37 -16.26 10.62
N ASP A 172 1.37 -16.91 11.19
CA ASP A 172 2.61 -16.25 11.62
C ASP A 172 3.50 -16.03 10.39
N LEU A 173 3.66 -14.77 9.99
CA LEU A 173 4.46 -14.41 8.82
C LEU A 173 5.96 -14.39 9.13
N ARG A 174 6.35 -14.35 10.40
CA ARG A 174 7.76 -14.31 10.82
C ARG A 174 8.41 -15.68 10.77
N ALA A 175 7.63 -16.75 10.97
CA ALA A 175 8.12 -18.12 10.99
C ALA A 175 8.92 -18.46 9.72
N GLY A 176 10.18 -18.86 9.90
CA GLY A 176 11.08 -19.22 8.79
C GLY A 176 11.67 -18.03 8.02
N VAL A 177 11.32 -16.79 8.38
CA VAL A 177 11.80 -15.55 7.71
C VAL A 177 12.62 -14.69 8.67
N ALA A 178 12.13 -14.53 9.90
CA ALA A 178 12.74 -13.67 10.91
C ALA A 178 13.34 -14.46 12.09
N ASP A 179 13.50 -15.78 11.95
CA ASP A 179 13.99 -16.66 13.02
C ASP A 179 15.42 -16.29 13.46
N ALA A 180 16.28 -15.92 12.50
CA ALA A 180 17.64 -15.43 12.76
C ALA A 180 17.67 -13.98 13.29
N TYR A 181 16.54 -13.25 13.17
CA TYR A 181 16.39 -11.86 13.55
C TYR A 181 15.15 -11.67 14.45
N PRO A 182 15.08 -12.36 15.61
CA PRO A 182 13.88 -12.40 16.43
C PRO A 182 13.52 -11.03 17.01
N GLY A 183 14.49 -10.08 17.03
CA GLY A 183 14.37 -8.68 17.43
C GLY A 183 13.95 -7.73 16.29
N ALA A 184 14.24 -8.07 15.04
CA ALA A 184 14.03 -7.18 13.89
C ALA A 184 12.56 -6.95 13.57
N GLU A 185 12.28 -5.78 13.00
CA GLU A 185 10.98 -5.45 12.44
C GLU A 185 10.53 -6.50 11.41
N TYR A 186 9.25 -6.85 11.47
CA TYR A 186 8.57 -7.60 10.42
C TYR A 186 7.08 -7.29 10.55
N SER A 187 6.69 -6.14 10.02
CA SER A 187 5.37 -5.56 10.21
C SER A 187 4.58 -5.64 8.91
N VAL A 188 3.26 -5.82 8.99
CA VAL A 188 2.39 -5.67 7.81
C VAL A 188 1.45 -4.53 8.09
N THR A 189 1.80 -3.36 7.57
CA THR A 189 1.11 -2.09 7.83
C THR A 189 0.07 -1.74 6.77
N SER A 190 0.13 -2.40 5.61
CA SER A 190 -0.78 -2.17 4.48
C SER A 190 -1.72 -3.36 4.26
N PRO A 191 -2.95 -3.13 3.77
CA PRO A 191 -3.87 -4.22 3.49
C PRO A 191 -3.30 -5.15 2.40
N PRO A 192 -3.40 -6.48 2.57
CA PRO A 192 -2.91 -7.41 1.56
C PRO A 192 -3.78 -7.35 0.30
N ALA A 193 -3.19 -7.71 -0.84
CA ALA A 193 -3.91 -7.84 -2.09
C ALA A 193 -4.67 -9.17 -2.14
N VAL A 194 -5.77 -9.20 -2.88
CA VAL A 194 -6.57 -10.41 -3.10
C VAL A 194 -6.67 -10.70 -4.58
N TYR A 195 -6.33 -11.92 -4.98
CA TYR A 195 -6.54 -12.42 -6.34
C TYR A 195 -7.18 -13.79 -6.28
N HIS A 196 -8.45 -13.88 -6.71
CA HIS A 196 -9.28 -15.08 -6.54
C HIS A 196 -9.30 -15.56 -5.08
N ASP A 197 -8.72 -16.73 -4.82
CA ASP A 197 -8.67 -17.37 -3.51
C ASP A 197 -7.28 -17.22 -2.86
N LEU A 198 -6.47 -16.26 -3.33
CA LEU A 198 -5.17 -15.92 -2.76
C LEU A 198 -5.23 -14.58 -2.03
N VAL A 199 -4.59 -14.53 -0.86
CA VAL A 199 -4.21 -13.31 -0.14
C VAL A 199 -2.70 -13.13 -0.27
N ILE A 200 -2.27 -11.99 -0.77
CA ILE A 200 -0.89 -11.70 -1.16
C ILE A 200 -0.39 -10.54 -0.31
N THR A 201 0.74 -10.71 0.37
CA THR A 201 1.30 -9.70 1.28
C THR A 201 2.81 -9.57 1.10
N GLY A 202 3.31 -8.35 1.17
CA GLY A 202 4.68 -8.05 1.53
C GLY A 202 4.80 -7.81 3.04
N ALA A 203 5.84 -7.09 3.44
CA ALA A 203 6.07 -6.64 4.81
C ALA A 203 6.86 -5.32 4.80
N ALA A 204 6.79 -4.56 5.89
CA ALA A 204 7.83 -3.64 6.31
C ALA A 204 8.88 -4.41 7.13
N VAL A 205 10.13 -4.17 6.80
CA VAL A 205 11.33 -4.79 7.36
C VAL A 205 12.31 -3.66 7.71
N PRO A 206 13.36 -3.90 8.52
CA PRO A 206 14.23 -2.83 8.97
C PRO A 206 14.88 -2.08 7.79
N GLU A 207 14.87 -0.74 7.87
CA GLU A 207 15.64 0.16 6.99
C GLU A 207 17.12 0.18 7.41
N TYR A 208 17.42 -0.13 8.68
CA TYR A 208 18.75 -0.29 9.25
C TYR A 208 18.73 -1.34 10.38
N PRO A 209 19.79 -2.16 10.56
CA PRO A 209 20.99 -2.29 9.73
C PRO A 209 20.74 -3.03 8.41
N SER A 210 21.75 -3.13 7.53
CA SER A 210 21.66 -3.79 6.21
C SER A 210 21.20 -5.25 6.24
N LYS A 211 21.36 -5.95 7.38
CA LYS A 211 20.99 -7.36 7.53
C LYS A 211 19.71 -7.52 8.35
N GLY A 212 18.82 -8.39 7.90
CA GLY A 212 17.55 -8.61 8.57
C GLY A 212 16.66 -9.64 7.87
N PRO A 213 15.39 -9.75 8.30
CA PRO A 213 14.43 -10.63 7.65
C PRO A 213 14.14 -10.17 6.22
N SER A 214 13.90 -11.12 5.32
CA SER A 214 13.60 -10.81 3.92
C SER A 214 12.26 -10.08 3.73
N GLY A 215 12.26 -9.09 2.84
CA GLY A 215 11.06 -8.38 2.36
C GLY A 215 10.20 -9.13 1.34
N ASP A 216 10.45 -10.43 1.10
CA ASP A 216 9.79 -11.25 0.08
C ASP A 216 8.25 -11.15 0.09
N VAL A 217 7.68 -11.11 -1.11
CA VAL A 217 6.22 -11.13 -1.29
C VAL A 217 5.72 -12.57 -1.31
N ARG A 218 4.69 -12.85 -0.51
CA ARG A 218 4.13 -14.20 -0.34
C ARG A 218 2.64 -14.22 -0.57
N ALA A 219 2.16 -15.30 -1.18
CA ALA A 219 0.74 -15.57 -1.34
C ALA A 219 0.31 -16.78 -0.53
N PHE A 220 -0.84 -16.65 0.11
CA PHE A 220 -1.45 -17.68 0.92
C PHE A 220 -2.85 -17.98 0.40
N ASP A 221 -3.27 -19.24 0.51
CA ASP A 221 -4.67 -19.60 0.28
C ASP A 221 -5.55 -18.90 1.32
N VAL A 222 -6.54 -18.13 0.86
CA VAL A 222 -7.36 -17.24 1.69
C VAL A 222 -8.22 -18.01 2.70
N ARG A 223 -8.45 -19.31 2.47
CA ARG A 223 -9.26 -20.16 3.36
C ARG A 223 -8.43 -20.78 4.45
N SER A 224 -7.35 -21.46 4.06
CA SER A 224 -6.51 -22.29 4.91
C SER A 224 -5.28 -21.57 5.47
N GLY A 225 -4.87 -20.44 4.89
CA GLY A 225 -3.64 -19.75 5.26
C GLY A 225 -2.37 -20.48 4.81
N LYS A 226 -2.48 -21.52 3.96
CA LYS A 226 -1.31 -22.24 3.44
C LYS A 226 -0.54 -21.38 2.44
N LEU A 227 0.78 -21.32 2.58
CA LEU A 227 1.67 -20.68 1.61
C LEU A 227 1.54 -21.37 0.23
N VAL A 228 1.31 -20.58 -0.81
CA VAL A 228 1.13 -21.03 -2.20
C VAL A 228 2.36 -20.71 -3.03
N TRP A 229 2.86 -19.48 -2.96
CA TRP A 229 4.08 -19.06 -3.64
C TRP A 229 4.80 -17.95 -2.86
N THR A 230 6.11 -17.84 -3.13
CA THR A 230 6.98 -16.76 -2.66
C THR A 230 7.69 -16.18 -3.87
N PHE A 231 7.74 -14.85 -3.96
CA PHE A 231 8.61 -14.13 -4.88
C PHE A 231 9.77 -13.53 -4.10
N HIS A 232 10.99 -13.93 -4.43
CA HIS A 232 12.19 -13.37 -3.81
C HIS A 232 12.45 -11.97 -4.38
N THR A 233 12.31 -10.96 -3.55
CA THR A 233 12.50 -9.57 -4.01
C THR A 233 13.97 -9.19 -4.08
N ILE A 234 14.80 -9.84 -3.26
CA ILE A 234 16.25 -9.95 -3.43
C ILE A 234 16.54 -11.30 -4.10
N PRO A 235 16.94 -11.32 -5.39
CA PRO A 235 17.13 -12.54 -6.16
C PRO A 235 18.25 -13.43 -5.59
N ARG A 236 17.96 -14.72 -5.47
CA ARG A 236 18.93 -15.73 -5.05
C ARG A 236 19.76 -16.19 -6.26
N GLN A 237 20.85 -16.90 -5.98
CA GLN A 237 21.73 -17.43 -7.03
C GLN A 237 20.94 -18.25 -8.07
N GLY A 238 21.07 -17.86 -9.34
CA GLY A 238 20.36 -18.48 -10.48
C GLY A 238 19.00 -17.84 -10.81
N GLU A 239 18.54 -16.87 -10.01
CA GLU A 239 17.34 -16.09 -10.29
C GLU A 239 17.69 -14.81 -11.08
N MET A 240 16.71 -14.29 -11.83
CA MET A 240 16.87 -13.06 -12.61
C MET A 240 17.18 -11.87 -11.69
N GLY A 241 18.21 -11.10 -12.03
CA GLY A 241 18.62 -9.91 -11.28
C GLY A 241 19.64 -10.22 -10.19
N HIS A 242 19.99 -11.48 -9.94
CA HIS A 242 21.02 -11.82 -8.96
C HIS A 242 22.38 -11.20 -9.30
N GLU A 243 22.71 -11.14 -10.59
CA GLU A 243 23.95 -10.57 -11.12
C GLU A 243 24.11 -9.07 -10.86
N SER A 244 23.04 -8.38 -10.43
CA SER A 244 23.14 -6.96 -10.06
C SER A 244 23.64 -6.73 -8.64
N TRP A 245 23.83 -7.78 -7.84
CA TRP A 245 24.36 -7.70 -6.50
C TRP A 245 25.81 -8.16 -6.53
N GLU A 246 26.75 -7.26 -6.23
CA GLU A 246 28.16 -7.63 -6.18
C GLU A 246 28.45 -8.56 -4.98
N GLU A 247 29.30 -9.56 -5.24
CA GLU A 247 29.78 -10.51 -4.23
C GLU A 247 28.63 -11.13 -3.40
N ASP A 248 28.67 -10.90 -2.10
CA ASP A 248 27.74 -11.45 -1.11
C ASP A 248 26.74 -10.40 -0.60
N ALA A 249 26.62 -9.25 -1.27
CA ALA A 249 25.76 -8.15 -0.82
C ALA A 249 24.29 -8.56 -0.64
N TRP A 250 23.79 -9.50 -1.43
CA TRP A 250 22.41 -10.01 -1.35
C TRP A 250 22.15 -10.90 -0.11
N LYS A 251 23.20 -11.50 0.48
CA LYS A 251 23.04 -12.51 1.54
C LYS A 251 22.53 -11.85 2.80
N GLU A 252 21.43 -12.39 3.34
CA GLU A 252 20.82 -11.92 4.60
C GLU A 252 20.39 -10.44 4.58
N ARG A 253 20.31 -9.82 3.41
CA ARG A 253 19.96 -8.42 3.28
C ARG A 253 18.46 -8.20 3.52
N THR A 254 18.14 -7.08 4.16
CA THR A 254 16.77 -6.57 4.35
C THR A 254 16.47 -5.43 3.38
N GLY A 255 15.26 -4.88 3.44
CA GLY A 255 14.73 -3.94 2.47
C GLY A 255 14.17 -4.67 1.25
N VAL A 256 14.16 -3.98 0.12
CA VAL A 256 13.62 -4.46 -1.17
C VAL A 256 12.22 -5.06 -0.98
N ASN A 257 11.43 -4.43 -0.13
CA ASN A 257 10.19 -4.97 0.40
C ASN A 257 8.97 -4.29 -0.23
N VAL A 258 7.79 -4.87 -0.04
CA VAL A 258 6.52 -4.23 -0.41
C VAL A 258 5.77 -3.90 0.88
N TRP A 259 6.07 -2.74 1.45
CA TRP A 259 5.36 -2.22 2.62
C TRP A 259 4.09 -1.46 2.25
N SER A 260 3.96 -1.02 0.99
CA SER A 260 2.80 -0.27 0.48
C SER A 260 1.75 -1.17 -0.19
N MET A 261 0.71 -0.55 -0.76
CA MET A 261 -0.44 -1.20 -1.37
C MET A 261 -0.11 -1.68 -2.78
N MET A 262 -0.40 -2.94 -3.05
CA MET A 262 -0.31 -3.53 -4.38
C MET A 262 -1.58 -3.26 -5.21
N SER A 263 -1.47 -3.42 -6.52
CA SER A 263 -2.61 -3.37 -7.44
C SER A 263 -2.74 -4.66 -8.24
N VAL A 264 -3.96 -5.01 -8.60
CA VAL A 264 -4.28 -6.29 -9.26
C VAL A 264 -5.12 -6.04 -10.51
N ASP A 265 -4.62 -6.46 -11.69
CA ASP A 265 -5.45 -6.61 -12.89
C ASP A 265 -6.11 -7.99 -12.84
N THR A 266 -7.26 -8.06 -12.15
CA THR A 266 -7.98 -9.31 -11.94
C THR A 266 -8.39 -10.00 -13.24
N LYS A 267 -8.62 -9.23 -14.32
CA LYS A 267 -8.99 -9.76 -15.63
C LYS A 267 -7.83 -10.49 -16.31
N ARG A 268 -6.60 -10.04 -16.10
CA ARG A 268 -5.40 -10.59 -16.76
C ARG A 268 -4.55 -11.46 -15.84
N GLY A 269 -4.87 -11.52 -14.55
CA GLY A 269 -4.10 -12.26 -13.58
C GLY A 269 -2.73 -11.66 -13.30
N LEU A 270 -2.63 -10.32 -13.31
CA LEU A 270 -1.39 -9.62 -13.00
C LEU A 270 -1.50 -8.94 -11.64
N ILE A 271 -0.42 -8.98 -10.86
CA ILE A 271 -0.23 -8.16 -9.66
C ILE A 271 0.98 -7.26 -9.85
N PHE A 272 0.86 -6.02 -9.37
CA PHE A 272 1.89 -4.99 -9.47
C PHE A 272 2.42 -4.65 -8.08
N LEU A 273 3.72 -4.84 -7.91
CA LEU A 273 4.46 -4.70 -6.66
C LEU A 273 5.29 -3.41 -6.71
N PRO A 274 4.91 -2.36 -5.95
CA PRO A 274 5.79 -1.22 -5.74
C PRO A 274 6.86 -1.63 -4.71
N ILE A 275 8.07 -1.93 -5.18
CA ILE A 275 9.16 -2.44 -4.34
C ILE A 275 9.99 -1.26 -3.82
N GLY A 276 10.34 -1.34 -2.53
CA GLY A 276 11.13 -0.32 -1.86
C GLY A 276 12.64 -0.47 -2.02
N SER A 277 13.37 0.31 -1.23
CA SER A 277 14.82 0.44 -1.29
C SER A 277 15.55 -0.72 -0.63
N ALA A 278 16.75 -1.02 -1.10
CA ALA A 278 17.66 -1.96 -0.45
C ALA A 278 18.26 -1.32 0.80
N SER A 279 18.14 -1.99 1.93
CA SER A 279 18.70 -1.48 3.18
C SER A 279 20.19 -1.74 3.26
N TYR A 280 21.02 -0.87 3.83
CA TYR A 280 20.65 0.42 4.44
C TYR A 280 20.25 1.47 3.38
N ASP A 281 19.09 2.11 3.59
CA ASP A 281 18.41 2.92 2.57
C ASP A 281 19.17 4.21 2.20
N PHE A 282 20.00 4.71 3.12
CA PHE A 282 20.82 5.92 2.97
C PHE A 282 22.33 5.63 2.81
N TYR A 283 22.72 4.37 2.56
CA TYR A 283 24.13 4.02 2.38
C TYR A 283 24.34 2.78 1.50
N GLY A 284 25.17 2.91 0.47
CA GLY A 284 25.36 1.88 -0.57
C GLY A 284 26.70 1.15 -0.58
N ALA A 285 27.68 1.50 0.27
CA ALA A 285 29.04 0.97 0.14
C ALA A 285 29.16 -0.56 0.32
N ASP A 286 28.22 -1.17 1.04
CA ASP A 286 28.18 -2.61 1.31
C ASP A 286 27.32 -3.41 0.31
N ARG A 287 26.79 -2.74 -0.73
CA ARG A 287 25.92 -3.33 -1.76
C ARG A 287 26.10 -2.68 -3.14
N LYS A 288 27.30 -2.79 -3.71
CA LYS A 288 27.54 -2.25 -5.04
C LYS A 288 26.73 -3.01 -6.10
N GLY A 289 26.28 -2.28 -7.12
CA GLY A 289 25.53 -2.81 -8.26
C GLY A 289 24.15 -2.16 -8.42
N LEU A 290 23.30 -2.70 -9.30
CA LEU A 290 21.96 -2.14 -9.53
C LEU A 290 20.96 -2.49 -8.42
N ASP A 291 21.27 -3.45 -7.55
CA ASP A 291 20.42 -3.88 -6.43
C ASP A 291 19.02 -4.35 -6.84
N LEU A 292 18.85 -5.02 -7.99
CA LEU A 292 17.52 -5.49 -8.42
C LEU A 292 16.91 -6.47 -7.40
N PHE A 293 15.64 -6.36 -7.02
CA PHE A 293 14.58 -5.52 -7.59
C PHE A 293 14.29 -4.23 -6.79
N SER A 294 15.28 -3.64 -6.14
CA SER A 294 15.16 -2.36 -5.41
C SER A 294 14.58 -1.27 -6.29
N ASN A 295 13.67 -0.47 -5.72
CA ASN A 295 13.01 0.68 -6.37
C ASN A 295 12.35 0.34 -7.71
N CYS A 296 11.90 -0.91 -7.86
CA CYS A 296 11.22 -1.37 -9.06
C CYS A 296 9.70 -1.32 -8.91
N LEU A 297 9.02 -1.12 -10.04
CA LEU A 297 7.68 -1.69 -10.22
C LEU A 297 7.84 -3.08 -10.84
N VAL A 298 7.39 -4.11 -10.14
CA VAL A 298 7.42 -5.50 -10.61
C VAL A 298 6.01 -5.97 -10.94
N ALA A 299 5.83 -6.62 -12.09
CA ALA A 299 4.60 -7.32 -12.44
C ALA A 299 4.81 -8.84 -12.38
N LEU A 300 3.96 -9.51 -11.61
CA LEU A 300 3.93 -10.97 -11.50
C LEU A 300 2.62 -11.53 -12.04
N ASP A 301 2.66 -12.79 -12.46
CA ASP A 301 1.46 -13.62 -12.54
C ASP A 301 0.92 -13.82 -11.11
N ALA A 302 -0.29 -13.33 -10.86
CA ALA A 302 -0.86 -13.29 -9.51
C ALA A 302 -1.18 -14.67 -8.95
N ALA A 303 -1.38 -15.69 -9.80
CA ALA A 303 -1.68 -17.05 -9.36
C ALA A 303 -0.42 -17.82 -8.95
N THR A 304 0.72 -17.53 -9.58
CA THR A 304 1.94 -18.35 -9.47
C THR A 304 3.14 -17.61 -8.88
N GLY A 305 3.10 -16.28 -8.79
CA GLY A 305 4.23 -15.46 -8.36
C GLY A 305 5.35 -15.34 -9.41
N LYS A 306 5.13 -15.86 -10.63
CA LYS A 306 6.14 -15.82 -11.69
C LYS A 306 6.33 -14.39 -12.20
N LEU A 307 7.59 -13.96 -12.30
CA LEU A 307 7.98 -12.69 -12.91
C LEU A 307 7.50 -12.59 -14.36
N ILE A 308 6.80 -11.50 -14.68
CA ILE A 308 6.40 -11.15 -16.05
C ILE A 308 7.33 -10.06 -16.59
N TRP A 309 7.48 -8.96 -15.84
CA TRP A 309 8.39 -7.87 -16.16
C TRP A 309 8.71 -7.07 -14.90
N TYR A 310 9.79 -6.28 -14.94
CA TYR A 310 10.10 -5.27 -13.95
C TYR A 310 10.53 -3.98 -14.65
N TYR A 311 10.44 -2.86 -13.94
CA TYR A 311 10.99 -1.57 -14.36
C TYR A 311 11.59 -0.86 -13.15
N GLN A 312 12.91 -0.65 -13.14
CA GLN A 312 13.62 0.04 -12.06
C GLN A 312 13.53 1.56 -12.24
N MET A 313 13.13 2.28 -11.18
CA MET A 313 12.93 3.73 -11.22
C MET A 313 14.03 4.52 -10.50
N VAL A 314 14.86 3.84 -9.71
CA VAL A 314 16.08 4.38 -9.11
C VAL A 314 17.14 3.29 -9.16
N HIS A 315 18.29 3.59 -9.76
CA HIS A 315 19.44 2.69 -9.82
C HIS A 315 20.30 2.88 -8.57
N HIS A 316 20.65 1.77 -7.89
CA HIS A 316 21.51 1.79 -6.69
C HIS A 316 21.11 2.89 -5.70
N ASP A 317 19.87 2.83 -5.22
CA ASP A 317 19.30 3.89 -4.38
C ASP A 317 20.11 4.06 -3.08
N ILE A 318 20.48 5.30 -2.76
CA ILE A 318 21.15 5.68 -1.49
C ILE A 318 20.43 6.88 -0.84
N TRP A 319 19.19 7.15 -1.24
CA TRP A 319 18.43 8.34 -0.86
C TRP A 319 17.06 8.03 -0.23
N ASP A 320 16.77 6.75 0.02
CA ASP A 320 15.43 6.25 0.40
C ASP A 320 14.33 6.73 -0.59
N TYR A 321 14.56 6.56 -1.89
CA TYR A 321 13.58 6.86 -2.93
C TYR A 321 12.74 5.64 -3.32
N ASP A 322 12.28 4.90 -2.31
CA ASP A 322 11.37 3.76 -2.42
C ASP A 322 10.05 4.10 -3.16
N MET A 323 9.27 3.07 -3.53
CA MET A 323 7.97 3.23 -4.19
C MET A 323 6.80 3.15 -3.19
N PRO A 324 6.32 4.28 -2.61
CA PRO A 324 5.32 4.26 -1.53
C PRO A 324 3.89 4.31 -2.04
N ALA A 325 3.66 4.64 -3.32
CA ALA A 325 2.32 4.83 -3.86
C ALA A 325 1.76 3.53 -4.44
N GLN A 326 0.47 3.28 -4.23
CA GLN A 326 -0.24 2.22 -4.92
C GLN A 326 -0.15 2.44 -6.45
N PRO A 327 0.30 1.45 -7.25
CA PRO A 327 0.33 1.59 -8.70
C PRO A 327 -1.10 1.76 -9.24
N ALA A 328 -1.37 2.80 -10.03
CA ALA A 328 -2.72 3.04 -10.56
C ALA A 328 -2.91 2.39 -11.93
N LEU A 329 -3.86 1.46 -12.05
CA LEU A 329 -4.20 0.81 -13.31
C LEU A 329 -5.16 1.68 -14.11
N ILE A 330 -4.63 2.30 -15.16
CA ILE A 330 -5.36 3.28 -15.97
C ILE A 330 -5.48 2.80 -17.42
N THR A 331 -6.29 3.53 -18.19
CA THR A 331 -6.34 3.40 -19.65
C THR A 331 -5.86 4.71 -20.26
N VAL A 332 -4.85 4.64 -21.12
CA VAL A 332 -4.32 5.79 -21.84
C VAL A 332 -4.82 5.75 -23.28
N ARG A 333 -5.55 6.78 -23.71
CA ARG A 333 -5.97 6.93 -25.10
C ARG A 333 -4.82 7.49 -25.93
N ARG A 334 -4.31 6.74 -26.91
CA ARG A 334 -3.23 7.16 -27.79
C ARG A 334 -3.48 6.71 -29.23
N ASN A 335 -3.39 7.64 -30.19
CA ASN A 335 -3.61 7.37 -31.62
C ASN A 335 -4.91 6.61 -31.90
N GLY A 336 -6.00 6.96 -31.21
CA GLY A 336 -7.30 6.29 -31.36
C GLY A 336 -7.38 4.87 -30.77
N ARG A 337 -6.38 4.43 -30.01
CA ARG A 337 -6.35 3.14 -29.31
C ARG A 337 -6.33 3.33 -27.80
N ASP A 338 -6.93 2.38 -27.10
CA ASP A 338 -6.88 2.29 -25.64
C ASP A 338 -5.69 1.41 -25.24
N VAL A 339 -4.72 2.00 -24.54
CA VAL A 339 -3.54 1.31 -24.04
C VAL A 339 -3.75 0.99 -22.56
N PRO A 340 -3.72 -0.29 -22.15
CA PRO A 340 -3.77 -0.64 -20.74
C PRO A 340 -2.45 -0.25 -20.07
N ALA A 341 -2.51 0.69 -19.13
CA ALA A 341 -1.31 1.26 -18.52
C ALA A 341 -1.34 1.11 -17.00
N VAL A 342 -0.15 1.23 -16.41
CA VAL A 342 0.04 1.38 -14.97
C VAL A 342 0.84 2.66 -14.75
N ALA A 343 0.36 3.52 -13.86
CA ALA A 343 1.05 4.73 -13.44
C ALA A 343 1.61 4.55 -12.03
N GLN A 344 2.92 4.69 -11.88
CA GLN A 344 3.61 4.68 -10.60
C GLN A 344 3.99 6.10 -10.23
N LEU A 345 3.49 6.56 -9.08
CA LEU A 345 3.94 7.81 -8.46
C LEU A 345 5.10 7.47 -7.53
N THR A 346 6.13 8.31 -7.51
CA THR A 346 7.41 8.03 -6.85
C THR A 346 7.74 9.08 -5.79
N LYS A 347 8.60 8.77 -4.80
CA LYS A 347 9.11 9.75 -3.83
C LYS A 347 9.79 10.96 -4.49
N MET A 348 10.43 10.77 -5.64
CA MET A 348 11.04 11.86 -6.43
C MET A 348 10.03 12.86 -6.99
N GLY A 349 8.72 12.59 -6.95
CA GLY A 349 7.70 13.43 -7.58
C GLY A 349 7.43 13.13 -9.05
N PHE A 350 8.10 12.14 -9.62
CA PHE A 350 7.85 11.66 -10.97
C PHE A 350 6.62 10.76 -11.06
N VAL A 351 6.10 10.65 -12.29
CA VAL A 351 5.08 9.66 -12.64
C VAL A 351 5.60 8.83 -13.81
N PHE A 352 5.89 7.57 -13.55
CA PHE A 352 6.24 6.61 -14.60
C PHE A 352 4.96 5.97 -15.12
N VAL A 353 4.69 6.12 -16.42
CA VAL A 353 3.52 5.51 -17.06
C VAL A 353 4.00 4.41 -17.99
N LEU A 354 3.72 3.16 -17.61
CA LEU A 354 4.17 1.96 -18.33
C LEU A 354 2.99 1.24 -18.97
N ASP A 355 3.21 0.60 -20.11
CA ASP A 355 2.31 -0.42 -20.62
C ASP A 355 2.26 -1.56 -19.60
N ARG A 356 1.08 -1.83 -19.02
CA ARG A 356 1.01 -2.74 -17.87
C ARG A 356 1.21 -4.21 -18.22
N LEU A 357 1.23 -4.55 -19.51
CA LEU A 357 1.47 -5.93 -19.98
C LEU A 357 2.94 -6.21 -20.23
N THR A 358 3.71 -5.16 -20.52
CA THR A 358 5.10 -5.30 -20.99
C THR A 358 6.13 -4.54 -20.17
N GLY A 359 5.71 -3.64 -19.28
CA GLY A 359 6.61 -2.78 -18.50
C GLY A 359 7.25 -1.65 -19.31
N LYS A 360 6.98 -1.55 -20.62
CA LYS A 360 7.59 -0.54 -21.49
C LYS A 360 7.02 0.85 -21.18
N PRO A 361 7.86 1.89 -21.03
CA PRO A 361 7.39 3.26 -20.88
C PRO A 361 6.51 3.71 -22.04
N LEU A 362 5.38 4.34 -21.73
CA LEU A 362 4.52 4.97 -22.74
C LEU A 362 5.05 6.35 -23.16
N PHE A 363 5.81 7.01 -22.28
CA PHE A 363 6.49 8.26 -22.57
C PHE A 363 8.00 8.06 -22.52
N PRO A 364 8.80 8.89 -23.23
CA PRO A 364 10.25 8.81 -23.14
C PRO A 364 10.73 8.94 -21.69
N VAL A 365 11.73 8.14 -21.35
CA VAL A 365 12.50 8.23 -20.12
C VAL A 365 13.96 8.42 -20.53
N GLU A 366 14.60 9.42 -19.97
CA GLU A 366 16.00 9.77 -20.27
C GLU A 366 16.88 9.34 -19.10
N GLU A 367 17.97 8.64 -19.41
CA GLU A 367 19.08 8.45 -18.46
C GLU A 367 19.86 9.76 -18.37
N ARG A 368 19.87 10.39 -17.19
CA ARG A 368 20.60 11.65 -16.97
C ARG A 368 21.71 11.44 -15.96
N PRO A 369 22.91 12.00 -16.18
CA PRO A 369 23.97 12.00 -15.17
C PRO A 369 23.49 12.61 -13.86
N VAL A 370 23.92 12.03 -12.74
CA VAL A 370 23.65 12.52 -11.39
C VAL A 370 24.98 12.74 -10.63
N PRO A 371 24.98 13.49 -9.52
CA PRO A 371 26.17 13.69 -8.70
C PRO A 371 26.82 12.37 -8.26
N LYS A 372 28.15 12.37 -8.10
CA LYS A 372 28.87 11.24 -7.50
C LYS A 372 28.79 11.35 -5.98
N SER A 373 28.80 10.21 -5.29
CA SER A 373 29.02 10.20 -3.84
C SER A 373 30.49 10.44 -3.50
N ASP A 374 30.72 11.31 -2.52
CA ASP A 374 32.01 11.52 -1.85
C ASP A 374 32.08 10.80 -0.49
N VAL A 375 30.98 10.14 -0.08
CA VAL A 375 30.92 9.34 1.13
C VAL A 375 31.87 8.14 1.00
N PRO A 376 32.75 7.88 1.98
CA PRO A 376 33.75 6.83 1.89
C PRO A 376 33.17 5.44 1.57
N GLY A 377 33.61 4.85 0.46
CA GLY A 377 33.27 3.49 0.05
C GLY A 377 32.00 3.36 -0.79
N GLU A 378 31.16 4.39 -0.84
CA GLU A 378 29.97 4.41 -1.68
C GLU A 378 30.31 4.50 -3.17
N ALA A 379 29.36 4.05 -3.99
CA ALA A 379 29.46 4.11 -5.45
C ALA A 379 28.09 4.45 -6.05
N ALA A 380 27.71 5.73 -6.01
CA ALA A 380 26.49 6.21 -6.66
C ALA A 380 26.42 5.78 -8.15
N TRP A 381 25.23 5.40 -8.63
CA TRP A 381 25.06 5.02 -10.03
C TRP A 381 25.27 6.23 -10.95
N PRO A 382 25.95 6.10 -12.12
CA PRO A 382 26.31 7.26 -12.93
C PRO A 382 25.13 8.05 -13.52
N THR A 383 23.97 7.41 -13.70
CA THR A 383 22.76 8.04 -14.26
C THR A 383 21.51 7.66 -13.47
N GLN A 384 20.41 8.40 -13.65
CA GLN A 384 19.10 7.99 -13.16
C GLN A 384 18.05 8.17 -14.27
N PRO A 385 16.94 7.40 -14.22
CA PRO A 385 15.86 7.51 -15.20
C PRO A 385 14.94 8.70 -14.87
N PHE A 386 14.77 9.62 -15.83
CA PHE A 386 13.87 10.77 -15.73
C PHE A 386 12.74 10.68 -16.76
N PRO A 387 11.47 10.47 -16.35
CA PRO A 387 10.36 10.47 -17.28
C PRO A 387 10.12 11.90 -17.79
N VAL A 388 10.05 12.04 -19.12
CA VAL A 388 9.85 13.36 -19.76
C VAL A 388 8.39 13.81 -19.63
N LYS A 389 7.45 12.86 -19.50
CA LYS A 389 6.01 13.12 -19.33
C LYS A 389 5.33 12.08 -18.43
N PRO A 390 4.29 12.47 -17.67
CA PRO A 390 3.85 13.85 -17.45
C PRO A 390 4.91 14.67 -16.67
N PRO A 391 4.78 16.01 -16.58
CA PRO A 391 5.67 16.81 -15.76
C PRO A 391 5.66 16.32 -14.29
N PRO A 392 6.75 16.54 -13.54
CA PRO A 392 6.81 16.20 -12.12
C PRO A 392 5.66 16.86 -11.34
N LEU A 393 5.13 16.16 -10.35
CA LEU A 393 3.99 16.61 -9.54
C LEU A 393 4.40 17.54 -8.39
N VAL A 394 5.68 17.56 -8.04
CA VAL A 394 6.24 18.41 -6.98
C VAL A 394 7.49 19.12 -7.46
N ARG A 395 7.91 20.13 -6.69
CA ARG A 395 9.19 20.81 -6.91
C ARG A 395 10.35 19.80 -6.87
N GLN A 396 11.35 20.00 -7.72
CA GLN A 396 12.46 19.06 -7.93
C GLN A 396 13.81 19.58 -7.41
N SER A 397 13.83 20.79 -6.87
CA SER A 397 15.00 21.46 -6.30
C SER A 397 14.54 22.36 -5.17
N PHE A 398 15.45 22.76 -4.27
CA PHE A 398 15.17 23.74 -3.23
C PHE A 398 16.31 24.78 -3.26
N CYS A 399 15.99 26.07 -3.42
CA CYS A 399 17.00 27.12 -3.48
C CYS A 399 16.83 28.14 -2.34
N GLU A 400 17.81 29.04 -2.18
CA GLU A 400 17.77 30.07 -1.13
C GLU A 400 16.48 30.94 -1.20
N GLY A 401 15.96 31.18 -2.41
CA GLY A 401 14.70 31.91 -2.60
C GLY A 401 13.45 31.17 -2.09
N ASP A 402 13.55 29.87 -1.81
CA ASP A 402 12.47 29.05 -1.24
C ASP A 402 12.48 29.04 0.30
N ILE A 403 13.49 29.64 0.93
CA ILE A 403 13.63 29.69 2.38
C ILE A 403 12.50 30.52 3.01
N SER A 404 11.96 30.02 4.12
CA SER A 404 10.90 30.66 4.90
C SER A 404 11.16 32.16 5.10
N THR A 405 10.16 32.99 4.81
CA THR A 405 10.15 34.44 5.07
C THR A 405 9.19 34.80 6.20
N VAL A 406 8.80 33.84 7.05
CA VAL A 406 7.79 34.05 8.11
C VAL A 406 8.27 35.09 9.14
N THR A 407 9.52 34.99 9.58
CA THR A 407 10.18 36.02 10.41
C THR A 407 11.65 36.19 9.99
N PRO A 408 12.28 37.35 10.27
CA PRO A 408 13.71 37.55 10.03
C PRO A 408 14.61 36.54 10.76
N GLU A 409 14.22 36.09 11.95
CA GLU A 409 14.96 35.11 12.74
C GLU A 409 14.88 33.71 12.12
N SER A 410 13.68 33.28 11.71
CA SER A 410 13.48 32.00 11.02
C SER A 410 14.22 31.98 9.70
N ASN A 411 14.14 33.07 8.92
CA ASN A 411 14.85 33.18 7.66
C ASN A 411 16.37 33.05 7.86
N ARG A 412 16.93 33.80 8.81
CA ARG A 412 18.37 33.75 9.12
C ARG A 412 18.83 32.37 9.54
N TYR A 413 18.07 31.71 10.43
CA TYR A 413 18.39 30.36 10.88
C TYR A 413 18.36 29.35 9.72
N CYS A 414 17.29 29.35 8.93
CA CYS A 414 17.15 28.45 7.79
C CYS A 414 18.19 28.72 6.70
N ALA A 415 18.54 29.98 6.44
CA ALA A 415 19.60 30.34 5.50
C ALA A 415 20.97 29.85 5.97
N GLN A 416 21.30 30.03 7.25
CA GLN A 416 22.55 29.50 7.82
C GLN A 416 22.63 27.98 7.72
N LEU A 417 21.52 27.28 8.00
CA LEU A 417 21.45 25.83 7.84
C LEU A 417 21.61 25.43 6.36
N PHE A 418 20.86 26.05 5.45
CA PHE A 418 20.94 25.78 4.02
C PHE A 418 22.37 25.96 3.49
N HIS A 419 23.05 27.05 3.85
CA HIS A 419 24.45 27.31 3.45
C HIS A 419 25.47 26.37 4.09
N SER A 420 25.09 25.57 5.09
CA SER A 420 25.94 24.53 5.68
C SER A 420 25.75 23.15 5.05
N LEU A 421 24.76 22.99 4.16
CA LEU A 421 24.42 21.74 3.49
C LEU A 421 24.82 21.80 2.01
N GLU A 422 25.23 20.66 1.46
CA GLU A 422 25.26 20.47 0.02
C GLU A 422 23.82 20.21 -0.45
N SER A 423 23.28 21.09 -1.28
CA SER A 423 21.84 21.11 -1.60
C SER A 423 21.56 21.35 -3.09
N ASP A 424 22.52 20.97 -3.92
CA ASP A 424 22.55 21.26 -5.36
C ASP A 424 21.37 20.63 -6.13
N GLU A 425 21.53 19.38 -6.56
CA GLU A 425 20.64 18.71 -7.50
C GLU A 425 19.96 17.51 -6.84
N MET A 426 18.87 17.05 -7.46
CA MET A 426 18.28 15.76 -7.09
C MET A 426 19.35 14.67 -7.20
N TYR A 427 19.39 13.75 -6.24
CA TYR A 427 20.39 12.69 -6.12
C TYR A 427 21.78 13.14 -5.64
N THR A 428 21.94 14.35 -5.08
CA THR A 428 23.10 14.65 -4.22
C THR A 428 23.01 13.76 -2.95
N PRO A 429 24.02 12.90 -2.68
CA PRO A 429 24.04 12.00 -1.51
C PRO A 429 24.07 12.69 -0.15
#